data_AF-A0A383CRS1-F1
#
_entry.id   AF-A0A383CRS1-F1
#
_cell.length_a   1.000
_cell.length_b   1.000
_cell.length_c   1.000
_cell.angle_alpha   90.00
_cell.angle_beta   90.00
_cell.angle_gamma   90.00
#
_symmetry.space_group_name_H-M   'P 1'
#
loop_
_entity.id
_entity.type
_entity.pdbx_description
1 polymer ?
#
loop_
_entity_poly.entity_id
_entity_poly.type
_entity_poly.pdbx_seq_one_letter_code
_entity_poly.pdbx_strand_id
1 'polypeptide(L)' 'MPKEMLPIVNKPLIQYGVEEAIEAGLTGIGVISGRGKRAIEDHFDISYELERQIAGTPKEILLENIRSIINCCTIS' A
#
# COMPACT_ATOMS: atom_id res chain seq x y z
N MET A 1 15.25 -6.32 -0.18
CA MET A 1 14.10 -5.38 -0.05
C MET A 1 14.38 -4.14 -0.87
N PRO A 2 13.38 -3.62 -1.61
CA PRO A 2 13.47 -2.34 -2.30
C PRO A 2 13.70 -1.19 -1.30
N LYS A 3 14.44 -0.15 -1.72
CA LYS A 3 14.65 1.05 -0.88
C LYS A 3 13.33 1.79 -0.60
N GLU A 4 12.37 1.66 -1.51
CA GLU A 4 11.02 2.24 -1.45
C GLU A 4 10.15 1.58 -0.37
N MET A 5 10.51 0.35 0.04
CA MET A 5 9.86 -0.41 1.10
C MET A 5 10.53 -0.20 2.47
N LEU A 6 11.50 0.71 2.58
CA LEU A 6 12.09 1.04 3.87
C LEU A 6 11.03 1.74 4.75
N PRO A 7 10.77 1.22 5.97
CA PRO A 7 9.79 1.82 6.85
C PRO A 7 10.33 3.15 7.38
N ILE A 8 9.54 4.21 7.22
CA ILE A 8 9.70 5.45 7.96
C ILE A 8 8.68 5.39 9.09
N VAL A 9 9.18 5.24 10.32
CA VAL A 9 8.38 4.97 11.52
C VAL A 9 7.61 3.64 11.41
N ASN A 10 6.42 3.66 10.84
CA ASN A 10 5.48 2.53 10.81
C ASN A 10 4.91 2.22 9.41
N LYS A 11 5.24 3.00 8.37
CA LYS A 11 4.79 2.76 6.99
C LYS A 11 5.93 2.93 5.99
N PRO A 12 5.92 2.20 4.86
CA PRO A 12 7.01 2.26 3.89
C PRO A 12 7.04 3.62 3.19
N LEU A 13 8.23 4.05 2.77
CA LEU A 13 8.44 5.33 2.08
C LEU A 13 7.49 5.52 0.89
N ILE A 14 7.25 4.47 0.09
CA ILE A 14 6.36 4.54 -1.07
C ILE A 14 4.93 4.96 -0.73
N GLN A 15 4.43 4.57 0.45
CA GLN A 15 3.07 4.90 0.88
C GLN A 15 2.90 6.41 1.07
N TYR A 16 3.91 7.13 1.55
CA TYR A 16 3.86 8.59 1.67
C TYR A 16 3.71 9.26 0.31
N GLY A 17 4.45 8.81 -0.71
CA GLY A 17 4.34 9.38 -2.06
C GLY A 17 2.97 9.14 -2.70
N VAL A 18 2.35 7.98 -2.42
CA VAL A 18 0.98 7.67 -2.85
C VAL A 18 -0.03 8.56 -2.12
N GLU A 19 0.10 8.73 -0.81
CA GLU A 19 -0.77 9.62 -0.03
C GLU A 19 -0.68 11.07 -0.51
N GLU A 20 0.53 11.59 -0.79
CA GLU A 20 0.73 12.92 -1.37
C GLU A 20 0.07 13.06 -2.75
N ALA A 21 0.14 12.02 -3.59
CA ALA A 21 -0.53 12.02 -4.89
C ALA A 21 -2.06 12.06 -4.75
N ILE A 22 -2.61 11.31 -3.78
CA ILE A 22 -4.04 11.34 -3.44
C ILE A 22 -4.46 12.73 -2.97
N GLU A 23 -3.69 13.36 -2.08
CA GLU A 23 -3.94 14.72 -1.60
C GLU A 23 -3.88 15.76 -2.73
N ALA A 24 -3.05 15.52 -3.76
CA ALA A 24 -3.00 16.31 -4.98
C ALA A 24 -4.16 16.05 -5.95
N GLY A 25 -5.06 15.12 -5.64
CA GLY A 25 -6.22 14.76 -6.47
C GLY A 25 -5.90 13.79 -7.61
N LEU A 26 -4.76 13.11 -7.57
CA LEU A 26 -4.39 12.08 -8.54
C LEU A 26 -5.02 10.74 -8.13
N THR A 27 -5.76 10.13 -9.05
CA THR A 27 -6.46 8.86 -8.81
C THR A 27 -5.80 7.65 -9.48
N GLY A 28 -4.85 7.90 -10.38
CA GLY A 28 -4.14 6.88 -11.14
C GLY A 28 -2.64 6.93 -10.86
N ILE A 29 -2.10 5.86 -10.29
CA ILE A 29 -0.69 5.76 -9.92
C ILE A 29 -0.09 4.62 -10.73
N GLY A 30 0.79 4.98 -11.67
CA GLY A 30 1.56 4.02 -12.45
C GLY A 30 2.91 3.74 -11.78
N VAL A 31 3.16 2.50 -11.36
CA VAL A 31 4.43 2.12 -10.72
C VAL A 31 5.33 1.43 -11.74
N ILE A 32 6.42 2.10 -12.13
CA ILE A 32 7.44 1.48 -12.99
C ILE A 32 8.31 0.55 -12.12
N SER A 33 7.95 -0.74 -12.10
CA SER A 33 8.66 -1.77 -11.35
C SER A 33 9.76 -2.46 -12.18
N GLY A 34 10.62 -3.22 -11.52
CA GLY A 34 11.72 -3.97 -12.15
C GLY A 34 12.03 -5.26 -11.37
N ARG A 35 12.93 -6.12 -11.89
CA ARG A 35 13.29 -7.38 -11.21
C ARG A 35 13.80 -7.10 -9.79
N GLY A 36 13.00 -7.47 -8.77
CA GLY A 36 13.30 -7.25 -7.35
C GLY A 36 12.38 -6.25 -6.63
N LYS A 37 11.41 -5.64 -7.33
CA LYS A 37 10.47 -4.66 -6.76
C LYS A 37 9.05 -5.16 -6.50
N ARG A 38 8.80 -6.47 -6.60
CA ARG A 38 7.49 -7.10 -6.33
C ARG A 38 6.87 -6.70 -4.99
N ALA A 39 7.70 -6.55 -3.96
CA ALA A 39 7.23 -6.13 -2.64
C ALA A 39 6.50 -4.77 -2.61
N ILE A 40 6.71 -3.92 -3.63
CA ILE A 40 5.96 -2.66 -3.77
C ILE A 40 4.55 -2.95 -4.28
N GLU A 41 4.42 -3.76 -5.33
CA GLU A 41 3.11 -4.20 -5.86
C GLU A 41 2.33 -4.96 -4.77
N ASP A 42 2.99 -5.91 -4.10
CA ASP A 42 2.39 -6.73 -3.05
C ASP A 42 1.89 -5.89 -1.85
N HIS A 43 2.48 -4.71 -1.58
CA HIS A 43 2.07 -3.81 -0.49
C HIS A 43 0.75 -3.09 -0.78
N PHE A 44 0.48 -2.84 -2.05
CA PHE A 44 -0.75 -2.16 -2.51
C PHE A 44 -1.78 -3.13 -3.10
N ASP A 45 -1.47 -4.43 -3.11
CA ASP A 45 -2.38 -5.48 -3.52
C ASP A 45 -3.17 -6.04 -2.33
N ILE A 46 -4.36 -6.59 -2.62
CA ILE A 46 -5.25 -7.16 -1.61
C ILE A 46 -4.76 -8.56 -1.24
N SER A 47 -4.15 -8.69 -0.08
CA SER A 47 -3.76 -10.01 0.45
C SER A 47 -4.94 -10.69 1.15
N TYR A 48 -5.75 -11.41 0.37
CA TYR A 48 -6.97 -12.08 0.86
C TYR A 48 -6.72 -13.02 2.06
N GLU A 49 -5.62 -13.76 2.05
CA GLU A 49 -5.26 -14.65 3.16
C GLU A 49 -4.97 -13.88 4.45
N LEU A 50 -4.19 -12.79 4.36
CA LEU A 50 -3.85 -11.95 5.50
C LEU A 50 -5.11 -11.26 6.06
N GLU A 51 -5.93 -10.68 5.20
CA GLU A 51 -7.17 -10.02 5.61
C GLU A 51 -8.11 -10.97 6.33
N ARG A 52 -8.28 -12.19 5.82
CA ARG A 52 -9.10 -13.21 6.46
C ARG A 52 -8.55 -13.64 7.82
N GLN A 53 -7.23 -13.65 7.99
CA GLN A 53 -6.60 -14.02 9.26
C GLN A 53 -6.75 -12.96 10.35
N ILE A 54 -6.82 -11.67 9.97
CA ILE A 54 -6.95 -10.57 10.93
C ILE A 54 -8.36 -9.99 11.02
N ALA A 55 -9.28 -10.42 10.17
CA ALA A 55 -10.71 -10.10 10.23
C ALA A 55 -11.31 -10.50 11.60
N GLY A 56 -11.99 -9.56 12.25
CA GLY A 56 -12.56 -9.75 13.58
C GLY A 56 -11.54 -9.70 14.73
N THR A 57 -10.28 -9.36 14.45
CA THR A 57 -9.26 -9.16 15.48
C THR A 57 -9.01 -7.65 15.70
N PRO A 58 -8.41 -7.25 16.85
CA PRO A 58 -8.03 -5.84 17.08
C PRO A 58 -7.06 -5.27 16.04
N LYS A 59 -6.40 -6.13 15.25
CA LYS A 59 -5.45 -5.74 14.21
C LYS A 59 -6.12 -5.34 12.90
N GLU A 60 -7.43 -5.56 12.75
CA GLU A 60 -8.18 -5.15 11.56
C GLU A 60 -8.09 -3.63 11.32
N ILE A 61 -7.96 -2.83 12.38
CA ILE A 61 -7.74 -1.38 12.32
C ILE A 61 -6.49 -1.02 11.49
N LEU A 62 -5.48 -1.89 11.46
CA LEU A 62 -4.26 -1.65 10.68
C LEU A 62 -4.48 -1.73 9.17
N LEU A 63 -5.56 -2.38 8.71
CA LEU A 63 -5.91 -2.48 7.29
C LEU A 63 -6.65 -1.27 6.76
N GLU A 64 -7.26 -0.44 7.62
CA GLU A 64 -8.12 0.67 7.19
C GLU A 64 -7.36 1.65 6.28
N ASN A 65 -6.10 1.96 6.61
CA ASN A 65 -5.28 2.86 5.80
C ASN A 65 -5.04 2.29 4.39
N ILE A 66 -4.66 1.02 4.29
CA ILE A 66 -4.37 0.39 2.99
C ILE A 66 -5.65 0.25 2.17
N ARG A 67 -6.77 -0.16 2.79
CA ARG A 67 -8.08 -0.23 2.13
C ARG A 67 -8.53 1.14 1.61
N SER A 68 -8.31 2.21 2.38
CA SER A 68 -8.63 3.57 1.94
C SER A 68 -7.85 3.94 0.68
N ILE A 69 -6.55 3.63 0.63
CA ILE A 69 -5.70 3.90 -0.54
C ILE A 69 -6.18 3.13 -1.77
N ILE A 70 -6.44 1.82 -1.62
CA ILE A 70 -6.91 0.95 -2.71
C ILE A 70 -8.29 1.41 -3.23
N ASN A 71 -9.17 1.89 -2.36
CA ASN A 71 -10.49 2.39 -2.77
C ASN A 71 -10.42 3.77 -3.45
N CYS A 72 -9.46 4.61 -3.07
CA CYS A 72 -9.33 5.95 -3.63
C CYS A 72 -8.55 5.99 -4.95
N CYS A 73 -7.70 4.99 -5.23
CA CYS A 73 -6.77 5.02 -6.35
C CYS A 73 -6.61 3.67 -7.03
N THR A 74 -6.44 3.70 -8.35
CA THR A 74 -5.99 2.55 -9.11
C THR A 74 -4.47 2.58 -9.21
N ILE A 75 -3.82 1.52 -8.71
CA ILE A 75 -2.37 1.34 -8.75
C ILE A 75 -2.08 0.22 -9.77
N SER A 76 -1.26 0.51 -10.77
CA SER A 76 -0.92 -0.41 -11.88
C SER A 76 0.54 -0.39 -12.26
#